data_AF-A0A0Q9YR00-F1
#
_entry.id   AF-A0A0Q9YR00-F1
#
_cell.length_a   1.000
_cell.length_b   1.000
_cell.length_c   1.000
_cell.angle_alpha   90.00
_cell.angle_beta   90.00
_cell.angle_gamma   90.00
#
_symmetry.space_group_name_H-M   'P 1'
#
loop_
_entity.id
_entity.type
_entity.pdbx_description
1 polymer ?
#
loop_
_entity_poly.entity_id
_entity_poly.type
_entity_poly.pdbx_seq_one_letter_code
_entity_poly.pdbx_strand_id
1 'polypeptide(L)'
;MWHKKRASSLVALGIAVLLISENAISSHVTYSLEYSTAKKPAFENTEINAQLFRGGVPAGYFKIKPNSRNEFTVPNDSGSNIAIAAFSVKGQDKLHLACSGNAFPGKQKIVMECIPK
;
A
#
# COMPACT_ATOMS: atom_id res chain seq x y z
N MET A 1 66.13 -32.83 -29.37
CA MET A 1 65.20 -33.73 -28.64
C MET A 1 64.97 -33.16 -27.25
N TRP A 2 63.70 -33.17 -26.83
CA TRP A 2 63.17 -33.13 -25.46
C TRP A 2 62.88 -31.78 -24.77
N HIS A 3 61.57 -31.47 -24.86
CA HIS A 3 60.70 -30.58 -24.11
C HIS A 3 61.05 -30.23 -22.65
N LYS A 4 60.68 -29.00 -22.24
CA LYS A 4 59.78 -28.80 -21.09
C LYS A 4 59.07 -27.44 -21.16
N LYS A 5 57.76 -27.49 -21.45
CA LYS A 5 56.79 -26.41 -21.23
C LYS A 5 56.57 -26.25 -19.71
N ARG A 6 56.53 -25.02 -19.21
CA ARG A 6 55.93 -24.65 -17.91
C ARG A 6 55.07 -23.40 -18.16
N ALA A 7 53.78 -23.59 -18.42
CA ALA A 7 52.70 -23.63 -17.43
C ALA A 7 52.42 -22.23 -16.86
N SER A 8 51.47 -21.57 -17.51
CA SER A 8 50.82 -20.34 -17.09
C SER A 8 50.30 -20.46 -15.66
N SER A 9 50.60 -19.49 -14.80
CA SER A 9 49.90 -19.32 -13.54
C SER A 9 49.21 -17.96 -13.59
N LEU A 10 48.02 -17.95 -14.18
CA LEU A 10 47.06 -16.86 -14.04
C LEU A 10 46.53 -16.96 -12.62
N VAL A 11 47.01 -16.07 -11.74
CA VAL A 11 46.36 -15.80 -10.45
C VAL A 11 45.07 -15.06 -10.77
N ALA A 12 43.98 -15.80 -10.97
CA ALA A 12 42.64 -15.23 -11.02
C ALA A 12 42.28 -14.80 -9.60
N LEU A 13 42.49 -13.51 -9.30
CA LEU A 13 41.85 -12.85 -8.16
C LEU A 13 40.34 -12.87 -8.42
N GLY A 14 39.68 -13.91 -7.90
CA GLY A 14 38.23 -13.99 -7.83
C GLY A 14 37.72 -12.91 -6.88
N ILE A 15 37.33 -11.76 -7.42
CA ILE A 15 36.54 -10.78 -6.67
C ILE A 15 35.17 -11.41 -6.46
N ALA A 16 34.94 -11.96 -5.27
CA ALA A 16 33.62 -12.35 -4.83
C ALA A 16 32.78 -11.07 -4.72
N VAL A 17 31.98 -10.78 -5.75
CA VAL A 17 30.95 -9.74 -5.67
C VAL A 17 29.84 -10.30 -4.78
N LEU A 18 29.89 -9.94 -3.49
CA LEU A 18 28.76 -10.07 -2.58
C LEU A 18 27.65 -9.15 -3.11
N LEU A 19 26.76 -9.71 -3.93
CA LEU A 19 25.47 -9.11 -4.23
C LEU A 19 24.66 -9.13 -2.93
N ILE A 20 24.80 -8.06 -2.15
CA ILE A 20 23.87 -7.78 -1.06
C ILE A 20 22.56 -7.42 -1.74
N SER A 21 21.68 -8.40 -1.92
CA SER A 21 20.30 -8.13 -2.27
C SER A 21 19.69 -7.31 -1.13
N GLU A 22 19.52 -6.01 -1.35
CA GLU A 22 18.74 -5.14 -0.49
C GLU A 22 17.31 -5.67 -0.48
N ASN A 23 16.99 -6.51 0.49
CA ASN A 23 15.60 -6.79 0.83
C ASN A 23 15.07 -5.50 1.45
N ALA A 24 14.59 -4.58 0.62
CA ALA A 24 13.78 -3.47 1.07
C ALA A 24 12.53 -4.10 1.71
N ILE A 25 12.54 -4.24 3.03
CA ILE A 25 11.37 -4.61 3.81
C ILE A 25 10.42 -3.41 3.71
N SER A 26 9.64 -3.36 2.63
CA SER A 26 8.48 -2.49 2.54
C SER A 26 7.52 -2.96 3.63
N SER A 27 7.61 -2.33 4.80
CA SER A 27 6.59 -2.54 5.81
C SER A 27 5.27 -2.01 5.25
N HIS A 28 4.15 -2.70 5.51
CA HIS A 28 2.83 -2.26 5.09
C HIS A 28 1.99 -1.97 6.33
N VAL A 29 1.12 -0.96 6.25
CA VAL A 29 0.08 -0.73 7.26
C VAL A 29 -1.25 -1.21 6.70
N THR A 30 -1.94 -2.05 7.48
CA THR A 30 -3.30 -2.48 7.19
C THR A 30 -4.29 -1.48 7.78
N TYR A 31 -5.27 -1.06 6.99
CA TYR A 31 -6.39 -0.23 7.40
C TYR A 31 -7.68 -1.03 7.30
N SER A 32 -8.61 -0.82 8.24
CA SER A 32 -9.97 -1.35 8.19
C SER A 32 -10.98 -0.29 7.76
N LEU A 33 -12.03 -0.73 7.06
CA LEU A 33 -13.16 0.08 6.64
C LEU A 33 -14.45 -0.36 7.34
N GLU A 34 -15.19 0.61 7.86
CA GLU A 34 -16.50 0.39 8.45
C GLU A 34 -17.45 1.52 8.04
N TYR A 35 -18.71 1.22 7.76
CA TYR A 35 -19.71 2.31 7.64
C TYR A 35 -20.22 2.75 9.01
N SER A 36 -20.65 4.01 9.14
CA SER A 36 -21.26 4.54 10.36
C SER A 36 -22.70 4.04 10.62
N THR A 37 -23.45 3.63 9.59
CA THR A 37 -24.89 3.30 9.69
C THR A 37 -25.19 1.81 9.49
N ALA A 38 -26.31 1.29 9.98
CA ALA A 38 -26.61 -0.16 9.97
C ALA A 38 -26.92 -0.76 8.57
N LYS A 39 -27.41 0.04 7.60
CA LYS A 39 -27.64 -0.42 6.22
C LYS A 39 -26.40 -0.16 5.38
N LYS A 40 -25.61 -1.21 5.16
CA LYS A 40 -24.27 -1.13 4.56
C LYS A 40 -24.22 -1.99 3.28
N PRO A 41 -24.00 -1.43 2.09
CA PRO A 41 -23.53 -2.25 0.97
C PRO A 41 -22.15 -2.83 1.32
N ALA A 42 -21.81 -4.02 0.82
CA ALA A 42 -20.50 -4.62 1.09
C ALA A 42 -19.37 -3.77 0.48
N PHE A 43 -18.23 -3.66 1.16
CA PHE A 43 -17.01 -3.03 0.60
C PHE A 43 -16.18 -4.00 -0.25
N GLU A 44 -16.42 -5.30 -0.13
CA GLU A 44 -15.66 -6.33 -0.83
C GLU A 44 -15.64 -6.05 -2.34
N ASN A 45 -14.42 -6.03 -2.92
CA ASN A 45 -14.17 -5.74 -4.34
C ASN A 45 -14.71 -4.38 -4.83
N THR A 46 -15.08 -3.50 -3.91
CA THR A 46 -15.53 -2.15 -4.24
C THR A 46 -14.33 -1.24 -4.42
N GLU A 47 -14.31 -0.49 -5.52
CA GLU A 47 -13.28 0.49 -5.77
C GLU A 47 -13.67 1.81 -5.09
N ILE A 48 -12.82 2.28 -4.18
CA ILE A 48 -13.01 3.54 -3.44
C ILE A 48 -11.86 4.46 -3.81
N ASN A 49 -12.17 5.68 -4.26
CA ASN A 49 -11.12 6.66 -4.51
C ASN A 49 -10.61 7.22 -3.18
N ALA A 50 -9.31 7.44 -3.07
CA ALA A 50 -8.72 7.96 -1.86
C ALA A 50 -7.57 8.91 -2.16
N GLN A 51 -7.32 9.81 -1.22
CA GLN A 51 -6.17 10.70 -1.19
C GLN A 51 -5.31 10.38 0.02
N LEU A 52 -4.03 10.16 -0.22
CA LEU A 52 -3.02 9.95 0.79
C LEU A 52 -2.45 11.30 1.21
N PHE A 53 -2.27 11.50 2.51
CA PHE A 53 -1.57 12.64 3.08
C PHE A 53 -0.38 12.16 3.91
N ARG A 54 0.76 12.85 3.79
CA ARG A 54 1.98 12.61 4.58
C ARG A 54 2.36 13.89 5.31
N GLY A 55 2.33 13.86 6.64
CA GLY A 55 2.62 15.05 7.45
C GLY A 55 1.68 16.22 7.16
N GLY A 56 0.41 15.93 6.80
CA GLY A 56 -0.59 16.94 6.42
C GLY A 56 -0.55 17.41 4.97
N VAL A 57 0.44 16.96 4.18
CA VAL A 57 0.59 17.34 2.76
C VAL A 57 0.00 16.25 1.84
N PRO A 58 -0.81 16.59 0.81
CA PRO A 58 -1.26 15.63 -0.18
C PRO A 58 -0.10 14.93 -0.87
N ALA A 59 -0.04 13.60 -0.77
CA ALA A 59 1.01 12.77 -1.36
C ALA A 59 0.56 12.07 -2.65
N GLY A 60 -0.74 11.98 -2.91
CA GLY A 60 -1.27 11.44 -4.16
C GLY A 60 -2.67 10.86 -4.02
N TYR A 61 -3.27 10.55 -5.17
CA TYR A 61 -4.53 9.83 -5.26
C TYR A 61 -4.29 8.35 -5.55
N PHE A 62 -5.11 7.48 -4.98
CA PHE A 62 -5.06 6.05 -5.21
C PHE A 62 -6.44 5.42 -5.08
N LYS A 63 -6.54 4.14 -5.44
CA LYS A 63 -7.77 3.35 -5.36
C LYS A 63 -7.63 2.30 -4.28
N ILE A 64 -8.55 2.30 -3.34
CA ILE A 64 -8.68 1.27 -2.33
C ILE A 64 -9.55 0.13 -2.90
N LYS A 65 -9.08 -1.10 -2.73
CA LYS A 65 -9.81 -2.34 -3.02
C LYS A 65 -9.79 -3.21 -1.77
N PRO A 66 -10.86 -3.16 -0.93
CA PRO A 66 -10.91 -3.90 0.31
C PRO A 66 -11.03 -5.40 0.06
N ASN A 67 -10.38 -6.19 0.92
CA ASN A 67 -10.55 -7.64 0.95
C ASN A 67 -11.89 -8.05 1.59
N SER A 68 -12.13 -9.35 1.73
CA SER A 68 -13.35 -9.91 2.35
C SER A 68 -13.54 -9.54 3.83
N ARG A 69 -12.49 -9.04 4.50
CA ARG A 69 -12.54 -8.49 5.88
C ARG A 69 -12.70 -6.97 5.91
N ASN A 70 -12.96 -6.34 4.76
CA ASN A 70 -13.01 -4.88 4.58
C ASN A 70 -11.67 -4.19 4.93
N GLU A 71 -10.55 -4.86 4.67
CA GLU A 71 -9.21 -4.33 4.94
C GLU A 71 -8.46 -4.02 3.65
N PHE A 72 -7.52 -3.09 3.69
CA PHE A 72 -6.57 -2.82 2.62
C PHE A 72 -5.21 -2.43 3.18
N THR A 73 -4.14 -2.59 2.38
CA THR A 73 -2.78 -2.27 2.79
C THR A 73 -2.21 -1.10 2.01
N VAL A 74 -1.40 -0.28 2.69
CA VAL A 74 -0.65 0.82 2.10
C VAL A 74 0.81 0.65 2.47
N PRO A 75 1.79 0.94 1.58
CA PRO A 75 3.20 1.01 1.96
C PRO A 75 3.39 1.93 3.18
N ASN A 76 4.03 1.40 4.21
CA ASN A 76 4.36 2.10 5.45
C ASN A 76 5.71 2.79 5.25
N ASP A 77 5.69 3.92 4.55
CA ASP A 77 6.89 4.69 4.21
C ASP A 77 7.41 5.53 5.41
N SER A 78 7.30 5.01 6.63
CA SER A 78 7.56 5.65 7.94
C SER A 78 6.33 6.25 8.64
N GLY A 79 5.61 5.43 9.41
CA GLY A 79 5.22 5.69 10.80
C GLY A 79 4.39 6.94 11.13
N SER A 80 3.20 6.70 11.70
CA SER A 80 2.28 7.65 12.38
C SER A 80 1.80 8.90 11.64
N ASN A 81 2.43 9.35 10.55
CA ASN A 81 2.11 10.61 9.84
C ASN A 81 1.27 10.43 8.57
N ILE A 82 0.68 9.24 8.40
CA ILE A 82 -0.20 8.94 7.27
C ILE A 82 -1.64 9.27 7.66
N ALA A 83 -2.29 10.09 6.84
CA ALA A 83 -3.74 10.24 6.86
C ALA A 83 -4.31 9.83 5.50
N ILE A 84 -5.54 9.34 5.49
CA ILE A 84 -6.23 8.90 4.28
C ILE A 84 -7.62 9.53 4.27
N ALA A 85 -7.96 10.21 3.19
CA ALA A 85 -9.33 10.61 2.90
C ALA A 85 -9.88 9.68 1.83
N ALA A 86 -10.95 8.94 2.14
CA ALA A 86 -11.64 8.05 1.22
C ALA A 86 -12.96 8.69 0.77
N PHE A 87 -13.24 8.66 -0.52
CA PHE A 87 -14.40 9.28 -1.14
C PHE A 87 -14.82 8.51 -2.40
N SER A 88 -16.05 8.72 -2.86
CA SER A 88 -16.56 8.13 -4.11
C SER A 88 -16.40 6.61 -4.16
N VAL A 89 -17.24 5.91 -3.41
CA VAL A 89 -17.34 4.45 -3.41
C VAL A 89 -18.13 4.01 -4.65
N LYS A 90 -17.51 3.19 -5.51
CA LYS A 90 -18.14 2.71 -6.74
C LYS A 90 -19.45 1.96 -6.44
N GLY A 91 -20.51 2.30 -7.16
CA GLY A 91 -21.83 1.67 -7.05
C GLY A 91 -22.83 2.40 -6.15
N GLN A 92 -22.37 3.37 -5.34
CA GLN A 92 -23.27 4.16 -4.50
C GLN A 92 -24.10 5.19 -5.27
N ASP A 93 -23.65 5.61 -6.45
CA ASP A 93 -24.46 6.48 -7.32
C ASP A 93 -25.78 5.82 -7.72
N LYS A 94 -25.81 4.49 -7.86
CA LYS A 94 -27.05 3.72 -8.10
C LYS A 94 -27.97 3.68 -6.90
N LEU A 95 -27.43 3.92 -5.71
CA LEU A 95 -28.16 3.96 -4.45
C LEU A 95 -28.51 5.40 -4.03
N HIS A 96 -28.18 6.40 -4.86
CA HIS A 96 -28.32 7.83 -4.52
C HIS A 96 -27.63 8.20 -3.21
N LEU A 97 -26.45 7.62 -2.95
CA LEU A 97 -25.65 7.92 -1.76
C LEU A 97 -24.32 8.58 -2.16
N ALA A 98 -23.87 9.51 -1.33
CA ALA A 98 -22.50 10.00 -1.29
C ALA A 98 -21.85 9.50 0.00
N CYS A 99 -20.74 8.77 -0.10
CA CYS A 99 -20.00 8.35 1.08
C CYS A 99 -18.54 8.79 1.09
N SER A 100 -18.08 9.14 2.29
CA SER A 100 -16.74 9.61 2.57
C SER A 100 -16.32 9.22 3.98
N GLY A 101 -15.02 9.10 4.21
CA GLY A 101 -14.47 8.79 5.52
C GLY A 101 -12.98 9.11 5.59
N ASN A 102 -12.46 9.28 6.79
CA ASN A 102 -11.06 9.62 7.00
C ASN A 102 -10.39 8.66 8.01
N ALA A 103 -9.12 8.33 7.75
CA ALA A 103 -8.20 7.81 8.76
C ALA A 103 -7.22 8.92 9.12
N PHE A 104 -7.19 9.27 10.40
CA PHE A 104 -6.25 10.25 10.94
C PHE A 104 -4.88 9.61 11.23
N PRO A 105 -3.82 10.44 11.35
CA PRO A 105 -2.49 9.98 11.76
C PRO A 105 -2.54 9.05 12.98
N GLY A 106 -1.94 7.86 12.85
CA GLY A 106 -1.92 6.82 13.90
C GLY A 106 -3.22 6.04 14.08
N LYS A 107 -4.26 6.29 13.28
CA LYS A 107 -5.52 5.53 13.27
C LYS A 107 -5.59 4.68 12.00
N GLN A 108 -5.72 3.37 12.18
CA GLN A 108 -5.78 2.39 11.09
C GLN A 108 -7.23 2.00 10.73
N LYS A 109 -8.18 2.93 10.92
CA LYS A 109 -9.60 2.70 10.71
C LYS A 109 -10.20 3.90 10.00
N ILE A 110 -10.94 3.63 8.93
CA ILE A 110 -11.75 4.61 8.21
C ILE A 110 -13.21 4.30 8.49
N VAL A 111 -13.91 5.25 9.11
CA VAL A 111 -15.36 5.20 9.24
C VAL A 111 -15.98 5.96 8.07
N MET A 112 -16.66 5.23 7.19
CA MET A 112 -17.36 5.77 6.04
C MET A 112 -18.76 6.22 6.44
N GLU A 113 -19.01 7.51 6.29
CA GLU A 113 -20.32 8.10 6.46
C GLU A 113 -20.99 8.23 5.10
N CYS A 114 -22.29 7.96 5.07
CA CYS A 114 -23.09 7.92 3.85
C CYS A 114 -24.31 8.81 4.01
N ILE A 115 -24.46 9.77 3.09
CA ILE A 115 -25.61 10.67 3.04
C ILE A 115 -26.35 10.51 1.72
N PRO A 116 -27.69 10.65 1.70
CA PRO A 116 -28.44 10.77 0.46
C PRO A 116 -27.94 11.94 -0.40
N LYS A 117 -27.87 11.73 -1.72
CA LYS A 117 -27.62 12.78 -2.72
C LYS A 117 -28.92 13.43 -3.17
#